data_AF-A0AAW4MTT5-F1
#
_entry.id   AF-A0AAW4MTT5-F1
#
_cell.length_a   1.000
_cell.length_b   1.000
_cell.length_c   1.000
_cell.angle_alpha   90.00
_cell.angle_beta   90.00
_cell.angle_gamma   90.00
#
_symmetry.space_group_name_H-M   'P 1'
#
loop_
_entity.id
_entity.type
_entity.pdbx_description
1 polymer ?
#
loop_
_entity_poly.entity_id
_entity_poly.type
_entity_poly.pdbx_seq_one_letter_code
_entity_poly.pdbx_strand_id
1 'polypeptide(L)'
;MRKLIMLSFLAVACAVSLANIEVDALDNTVINQYLLLKNEYNITKSRYMLSETHSNAVKLNKAGKDIDRFKNNIYELKSKSREELKRYKYTNSQIDAIKNYDGTEEMTVKASSKIKFSVKKNILSYDAKTGLSTVKATVSFSWDGTPEDYGNDAFAMAYEADNNHIFKEVSSVTSSLKYKEFKSYKSVKVWTKSAINKGNQDVIGSYGWSFPLKIKGDQYYAYLYKGSFSITGVVSGKLKYFNVRYLYSHKSSIVPTGFGISISRGMSSAGIILTKKSRHKGYPEKHGGVVTCS
;
A
#
# COMPACT_ATOMS: atom_id res chain seq x y z
N MET A 1 -51.57 -55.91 -22.69
CA MET A 1 -51.87 -54.46 -22.90
C MET A 1 -52.64 -54.01 -21.66
N ARG A 2 -52.30 -53.02 -20.83
CA ARG A 2 -51.45 -51.82 -20.91
C ARG A 2 -50.69 -51.65 -19.58
N LYS A 3 -49.57 -50.94 -19.68
CA LYS A 3 -48.46 -50.76 -18.72
C LYS A 3 -48.85 -49.94 -17.49
N LEU A 4 -48.39 -50.37 -16.31
CA LEU A 4 -48.24 -49.53 -15.11
C LEU A 4 -46.95 -48.71 -15.29
N ILE A 5 -47.05 -47.39 -15.35
CA ILE A 5 -45.88 -46.50 -15.42
C ILE A 5 -45.46 -46.21 -13.97
N MET A 6 -44.43 -46.92 -13.51
CA MET A 6 -43.65 -46.54 -12.32
C MET A 6 -42.80 -45.31 -12.68
N LEU A 7 -43.13 -44.15 -12.13
CA LEU A 7 -42.33 -42.94 -12.27
C LEU A 7 -41.21 -42.99 -11.22
N SER A 8 -40.03 -43.46 -11.60
CA SER A 8 -38.82 -43.35 -10.79
C SER A 8 -38.34 -41.90 -10.78
N PHE A 9 -38.49 -41.21 -9.65
CA PHE A 9 -37.82 -39.94 -9.42
C PHE A 9 -36.32 -40.20 -9.24
N LEU A 10 -35.58 -40.11 -10.35
CA LEU A 10 -34.13 -40.03 -10.33
C LEU A 10 -33.76 -38.65 -9.79
N ALA A 11 -33.43 -38.56 -8.50
CA ALA A 11 -32.85 -37.37 -7.91
C ALA A 11 -31.44 -37.18 -8.51
N VAL A 12 -31.35 -36.42 -9.60
CA VAL A 12 -30.08 -35.90 -10.09
C VAL A 12 -29.58 -34.93 -9.02
N ALA A 13 -28.66 -35.41 -8.18
CA ALA A 13 -27.82 -34.55 -7.38
C ALA A 13 -26.97 -33.74 -8.37
N CYS A 14 -27.49 -32.58 -8.80
CA CYS A 14 -26.66 -31.54 -9.36
C CYS A 14 -25.68 -31.15 -8.25
N ALA A 15 -24.49 -31.74 -8.30
CA ALA A 15 -23.31 -31.14 -7.71
C ALA A 15 -23.17 -29.77 -8.38
N VAL A 16 -23.75 -28.75 -7.75
CA VAL A 16 -23.42 -27.37 -8.06
C VAL A 16 -21.97 -27.25 -7.67
N SER A 17 -21.07 -27.40 -8.66
CA SER A 17 -19.74 -26.84 -8.54
C SER A 17 -19.97 -25.37 -8.23
N LEU A 18 -19.81 -24.97 -6.97
CA LEU A 18 -19.68 -23.56 -6.64
C LEU A 18 -18.47 -23.09 -7.42
N ALA A 19 -18.73 -22.49 -8.58
CA ALA A 19 -17.76 -21.68 -9.27
C ALA A 19 -17.22 -20.71 -8.22
N ASN A 20 -15.90 -20.69 -8.05
CA ASN A 20 -15.22 -19.67 -7.27
C ASN A 20 -15.70 -18.32 -7.82
N ILE A 21 -16.62 -17.66 -7.13
CA ILE A 21 -16.95 -16.28 -7.44
C ILE A 21 -15.74 -15.48 -6.97
N GLU A 22 -14.74 -15.34 -7.85
CA GLU A 22 -13.73 -14.30 -7.71
C GLU A 22 -14.47 -12.96 -7.84
N VAL A 23 -14.85 -12.39 -6.70
CA VAL A 23 -15.18 -10.96 -6.62
C VAL A 23 -13.85 -10.21 -6.75
N ASP A 24 -13.38 -10.05 -7.98
CA ASP A 24 -12.19 -9.27 -8.31
C ASP A 24 -12.51 -7.76 -8.18
N ALA A 25 -12.55 -7.27 -6.94
CA ALA A 25 -12.61 -5.84 -6.67
C ALA A 25 -11.21 -5.24 -6.83
N LEU A 26 -10.97 -4.56 -7.95
CA LEU A 26 -9.74 -3.83 -8.24
C LEU A 26 -9.87 -2.36 -7.85
N ASP A 27 -9.43 -2.00 -6.65
CA ASP A 27 -9.41 -0.62 -6.21
C ASP A 27 -8.05 0.02 -6.51
N ASN A 28 -8.08 1.07 -7.35
CA ASN A 28 -6.89 1.82 -7.75
C ASN A 28 -6.87 3.18 -7.05
N THR A 29 -5.74 3.52 -6.41
CA THR A 29 -5.54 4.83 -5.76
C THR A 29 -4.27 5.47 -6.31
N VAL A 30 -4.33 6.73 -6.76
CA VAL A 30 -3.16 7.49 -7.23
C VAL A 30 -2.92 8.66 -6.30
N ILE A 31 -1.68 8.78 -5.81
CA ILE A 31 -1.34 9.74 -4.77
C ILE A 31 -0.20 10.62 -5.23
N ASN A 32 -0.46 11.92 -5.30
CA ASN A 32 0.52 12.94 -5.63
C ASN A 32 1.20 13.43 -4.33
N GLN A 33 2.53 13.39 -4.29
CA GLN A 33 3.28 13.75 -3.08
C GLN A 33 3.07 15.20 -2.63
N TYR A 34 2.95 16.14 -3.58
CA TYR A 34 2.74 17.54 -3.25
C TYR A 34 1.35 17.78 -2.68
N LEU A 35 0.31 17.18 -3.27
CA LEU A 35 -1.06 17.31 -2.77
C LEU A 35 -1.20 16.76 -1.35
N LEU A 36 -0.47 15.70 -1.00
CA LEU A 36 -0.42 15.21 0.39
C LEU A 36 0.20 16.24 1.35
N LEU A 37 1.33 16.84 0.98
CA LEU A 37 1.96 17.88 1.79
C LEU A 37 1.06 19.10 1.94
N LYS A 38 0.39 19.50 0.86
CA LYS A 38 -0.55 20.62 0.84
C LYS A 38 -1.76 20.34 1.75
N ASN A 39 -2.30 19.12 1.72
CA ASN A 39 -3.37 18.72 2.63
C ASN A 39 -2.94 18.76 4.10
N GLU A 40 -1.76 18.20 4.43
CA GLU A 40 -1.22 18.23 5.80
C GLU A 40 -1.00 19.68 6.29
N TYR A 41 -0.49 20.56 5.42
CA TYR A 41 -0.36 21.99 5.70
C TYR A 41 -1.72 22.64 5.98
N ASN A 42 -2.72 22.44 5.11
CA ASN A 42 -4.05 23.03 5.26
C ASN A 42 -4.74 22.58 6.55
N ILE A 43 -4.71 21.28 6.87
CA ILE A 43 -5.26 20.74 8.13
C ILE A 43 -4.55 21.36 9.33
N THR A 44 -3.22 21.48 9.27
CA THR A 44 -2.43 22.05 10.37
C THR A 44 -2.69 23.54 10.53
N LYS A 45 -2.86 24.27 9.42
CA LYS A 45 -3.24 25.68 9.41
C LYS A 45 -4.61 25.88 10.07
N SER A 46 -5.62 25.09 9.70
CA SER A 46 -6.95 25.15 10.34
C SER A 46 -6.88 24.85 11.84
N ARG A 47 -6.10 23.85 12.27
CA ARG A 47 -5.90 23.56 13.70
C ARG A 47 -5.24 24.69 14.46
N TYR A 48 -4.27 25.37 13.85
CA TYR A 48 -3.64 26.54 14.44
C TYR A 48 -4.62 27.71 14.56
N MET A 49 -5.44 27.99 13.53
CA MET A 49 -6.47 29.03 13.58
C MET A 49 -7.56 28.75 14.63
N LEU A 50 -7.89 27.48 14.88
CA LEU A 50 -8.83 27.09 15.93
C LEU A 50 -8.21 27.13 17.34
N SER A 51 -6.89 27.00 17.44
CA SER A 51 -6.17 26.91 18.71
C SER A 51 -4.71 27.29 18.53
N GLU A 52 -4.39 28.56 18.83
CA GLU A 52 -3.06 29.17 18.64
C GLU A 52 -2.05 28.76 19.71
N THR A 53 -1.90 27.45 19.92
CA THR A 53 -0.89 26.91 20.84
C THR A 53 0.49 26.93 20.21
N HIS A 54 1.54 27.04 21.04
CA HIS A 54 2.93 26.88 20.60
C HIS A 54 3.15 25.56 19.83
N SER A 55 2.52 24.47 20.28
CA SER A 55 2.58 23.16 19.59
C SER A 55 2.02 23.23 18.16
N ASN A 56 0.89 23.91 17.96
CA ASN A 56 0.28 24.05 16.64
C ASN A 56 1.11 24.98 15.74
N ALA A 57 1.68 26.06 16.28
CA ALA A 57 2.58 26.94 15.54
C ALA A 57 3.83 26.20 15.04
N VAL A 58 4.46 25.37 15.89
CA VAL A 58 5.62 24.54 15.52
C VAL A 58 5.27 23.55 14.40
N LYS A 59 4.10 22.90 14.47
CA LYS A 59 3.64 21.98 13.42
C LYS A 59 3.37 22.71 12.10
N LEU A 60 2.75 23.89 12.15
CA LEU A 60 2.45 24.69 10.95
C LEU A 60 3.75 25.15 10.26
N ASN A 61 4.71 25.66 11.02
CA ASN A 61 6.02 26.07 10.50
C ASN A 61 6.73 24.87 9.84
N LYS A 62 6.73 23.70 10.48
CA LYS A 62 7.29 22.48 9.88
C LYS A 62 6.60 22.11 8.56
N ALA A 63 5.26 22.11 8.52
CA ALA A 63 4.52 21.77 7.31
C ALA A 63 4.82 22.74 6.16
N GLY A 64 5.00 24.03 6.44
CA GLY A 64 5.47 25.02 5.46
C GLY A 64 6.86 24.69 4.92
N LYS A 65 7.83 24.43 5.82
CA LYS A 65 9.20 24.05 5.43
C LYS A 65 9.25 22.77 4.61
N ASP A 66 8.37 21.80 4.88
CA ASP A 66 8.29 20.56 4.10
C ASP A 66 7.78 20.82 2.67
N ILE A 67 6.87 21.79 2.48
CA ILE A 67 6.45 22.26 1.13
C ILE A 67 7.59 22.97 0.42
N ASP A 68 8.29 23.87 1.09
CA ASP A 68 9.40 24.63 0.49
C ASP A 68 10.55 23.71 0.07
N ARG A 69 10.92 22.75 0.94
CA ARG A 69 11.91 21.72 0.60
C ARG A 69 11.50 20.93 -0.65
N PHE A 70 10.22 20.54 -0.74
CA PHE A 70 9.72 19.81 -1.89
C PHE A 70 9.80 20.64 -3.19
N LYS A 71 9.44 21.92 -3.14
CA LYS A 71 9.56 22.83 -4.30
C LYS A 71 11.03 23.02 -4.72
N ASN A 72 11.94 23.16 -3.75
CA ASN A 72 13.38 23.30 -4.02
C ASN A 72 13.95 22.05 -4.69
N ASN A 73 13.53 20.86 -4.27
CA ASN A 73 13.91 19.61 -4.94
C ASN A 73 13.47 19.59 -6.43
N ILE A 74 12.34 20.18 -6.80
CA ILE A 74 11.95 20.29 -8.22
C ILE A 74 12.90 21.21 -8.99
N TYR A 75 13.36 22.32 -8.38
CA TYR A 75 14.41 23.15 -9.00
C TYR A 75 15.72 22.38 -9.18
N GLU A 76 16.11 21.54 -8.23
CA GLU A 76 17.27 20.66 -8.39
C GLU A 76 17.05 19.66 -9.54
N LEU A 77 15.86 19.05 -9.64
CA LEU A 77 15.51 18.15 -10.75
C LEU A 77 15.52 18.87 -12.11
N LYS A 78 15.13 20.15 -12.16
CA LYS A 78 15.16 20.98 -13.39
C LYS A 78 16.55 21.05 -14.01
N SER A 79 17.61 21.06 -13.18
CA SER A 79 19.00 21.08 -13.63
C SER A 79 19.45 19.79 -14.34
N LYS A 80 18.78 18.66 -14.09
CA LYS A 80 19.16 17.34 -14.62
C LYS A 80 18.73 17.17 -16.07
N SER A 81 19.43 16.35 -16.84
CA SER A 81 19.03 16.04 -18.23
C SER A 81 17.67 15.34 -18.30
N ARG A 82 16.99 15.45 -19.44
CA ARG A 82 15.72 14.73 -19.65
C ARG A 82 15.93 13.22 -19.55
N GLU A 83 17.08 12.74 -20.00
CA GLU A 83 17.51 11.35 -19.94
C GLU A 83 17.66 10.90 -18.48
N GLU A 84 18.27 11.71 -17.61
CA GLU A 84 18.35 11.42 -16.17
C GLU A 84 16.98 11.41 -15.51
N LEU A 85 16.08 12.33 -15.86
CA LEU A 85 14.73 12.34 -15.32
C LEU A 85 13.93 11.09 -15.75
N LYS A 86 14.09 10.62 -16.99
CA LYS A 86 13.52 9.33 -17.44
C LYS A 86 14.06 8.16 -16.62
N ARG A 87 15.34 8.19 -16.22
CA ARG A 87 15.95 7.16 -15.35
C ARG A 87 15.33 7.18 -13.95
N TYR A 88 14.97 8.34 -13.42
CA TYR A 88 14.16 8.49 -12.20
C TYR A 88 12.66 8.21 -12.38
N LYS A 89 12.27 7.63 -13.52
CA LYS A 89 10.89 7.20 -13.82
C LYS A 89 9.88 8.33 -13.94
N TYR A 90 10.31 9.56 -14.14
CA TYR A 90 9.37 10.62 -14.52
C TYR A 90 8.81 10.34 -15.92
N THR A 91 7.50 10.50 -16.07
CA THR A 91 6.81 10.47 -17.36
C THR A 91 7.21 11.67 -18.21
N ASN A 92 7.03 11.62 -19.54
CA ASN A 92 7.36 12.76 -20.41
C ASN A 92 6.66 14.05 -19.96
N SER A 93 5.38 13.97 -19.59
CA SER A 93 4.62 15.11 -19.07
C SER A 93 5.20 15.66 -17.76
N GLN A 94 5.60 14.80 -16.81
CA GLN A 94 6.28 15.26 -15.59
C GLN A 94 7.63 15.92 -15.92
N ILE A 95 8.38 15.36 -16.88
CA ILE A 95 9.67 15.93 -17.31
C ILE A 95 9.47 17.32 -17.92
N ASP A 96 8.45 17.50 -18.76
CA ASP A 96 8.11 18.81 -19.32
C ASP A 96 7.73 19.81 -18.23
N ALA A 97 6.96 19.37 -17.22
CA ALA A 97 6.62 20.20 -16.07
C ALA A 97 7.85 20.57 -15.22
N ILE A 98 8.76 19.63 -14.98
CA ILE A 98 10.03 19.87 -14.26
C ILE A 98 10.89 20.86 -15.04
N LYS A 99 11.02 20.68 -16.36
CA LYS A 99 11.85 21.53 -17.21
C LYS A 99 11.33 22.95 -17.33
N ASN A 100 10.01 23.13 -17.31
CA ASN A 100 9.36 24.44 -17.36
C ASN A 100 8.94 24.93 -15.97
N TYR A 101 9.47 24.36 -14.89
CA TYR A 101 9.02 24.67 -13.54
C TYR A 101 9.27 26.14 -13.19
N ASP A 102 8.20 26.82 -12.77
CA ASP A 102 8.12 28.25 -12.47
C ASP A 102 7.75 28.53 -10.99
N GLY A 103 7.63 27.48 -10.18
CA GLY A 103 7.26 27.57 -8.77
C GLY A 103 5.76 27.65 -8.49
N THR A 104 4.91 27.72 -9.53
CA THR A 104 3.45 27.74 -9.40
C THR A 104 2.92 26.41 -8.87
N GLU A 105 1.78 26.46 -8.18
CA GLU A 105 1.13 25.28 -7.62
C GLU A 105 0.76 24.25 -8.70
N GLU A 106 0.25 24.71 -9.85
CA GLU A 106 -0.07 23.85 -10.99
C GLU A 106 1.16 23.08 -11.48
N MET A 107 2.28 23.78 -11.69
CA MET A 107 3.51 23.14 -12.13
C MET A 107 4.11 22.23 -11.06
N THR A 108 3.96 22.58 -9.77
CA THR A 108 4.39 21.69 -8.67
C THR A 108 3.61 20.37 -8.71
N VAL A 109 2.28 20.42 -8.89
CA VAL A 109 1.43 19.23 -9.00
C VAL A 109 1.84 18.37 -10.20
N LYS A 110 2.04 18.98 -11.38
CA LYS A 110 2.41 18.26 -12.61
C LYS A 110 3.81 17.64 -12.54
N ALA A 111 4.77 18.31 -11.91
CA ALA A 111 6.15 17.83 -11.74
C ALA A 111 6.30 16.75 -10.66
N SER A 112 5.35 16.65 -9.74
CA SER A 112 5.44 15.79 -8.56
C SER A 112 5.46 14.29 -8.89
N SER A 113 6.25 13.55 -8.11
CA SER A 113 6.20 12.08 -8.07
C SER A 113 4.83 11.58 -7.60
N LYS A 114 4.39 10.46 -8.17
CA LYS A 114 3.09 9.83 -7.88
C LYS A 114 3.29 8.37 -7.54
N ILE A 115 2.62 7.90 -6.49
CA ILE A 115 2.50 6.46 -6.21
C ILE A 115 1.09 6.00 -6.55
N LYS A 116 1.00 4.91 -7.31
CA LYS A 116 -0.25 4.23 -7.63
C LYS A 116 -0.33 2.94 -6.84
N PHE A 117 -1.44 2.73 -6.15
CA PHE A 117 -1.80 1.46 -5.52
C PHE A 117 -2.88 0.75 -6.31
N SER A 118 -2.87 -0.57 -6.22
CA SER A 118 -3.87 -1.46 -6.77
C SER A 118 -4.07 -2.61 -5.80
N VAL A 119 -5.31 -2.85 -5.39
CA VAL A 119 -5.64 -3.92 -4.43
C VAL A 119 -6.45 -4.99 -5.15
N LYS A 120 -6.03 -6.26 -5.03
CA LYS A 120 -6.80 -7.45 -5.43
C LYS A 120 -7.12 -8.29 -4.20
N LYS A 121 -8.35 -8.78 -4.09
CA LYS A 121 -8.88 -9.50 -2.91
C LYS A 121 -9.63 -10.74 -3.37
N ASN A 122 -9.29 -11.89 -2.79
CA ASN A 122 -9.89 -13.18 -3.13
C ASN A 122 -10.28 -13.94 -1.85
N ILE A 123 -11.48 -14.52 -1.82
CA ILE A 123 -11.80 -15.62 -0.91
C ILE A 123 -11.43 -16.90 -1.65
N LEU A 124 -10.45 -17.63 -1.13
CA LEU A 124 -9.88 -18.79 -1.82
C LEU A 124 -10.69 -20.06 -1.59
N SER A 125 -11.18 -20.27 -0.37
CA SER A 125 -11.91 -21.49 0.00
C SER A 125 -12.65 -21.35 1.34
N TYR A 126 -13.62 -22.23 1.56
CA TYR A 126 -14.25 -22.49 2.87
C TYR A 126 -14.25 -24.00 3.13
N ASP A 127 -13.79 -24.41 4.30
CA ASP A 127 -13.85 -25.80 4.77
C ASP A 127 -14.94 -25.96 5.82
N ALA A 128 -15.99 -26.70 5.47
CA ALA A 128 -17.13 -26.97 6.33
C ALA A 128 -16.80 -27.85 7.54
N LYS A 129 -15.72 -28.66 7.49
CA LYS A 129 -15.31 -29.53 8.61
C LYS A 129 -14.65 -28.74 9.72
N THR A 130 -13.77 -27.82 9.36
CA THR A 130 -13.07 -26.95 10.31
C THR A 130 -13.84 -25.67 10.61
N GLY A 131 -14.81 -25.32 9.76
CA GLY A 131 -15.56 -24.08 9.85
C GLY A 131 -14.70 -22.85 9.54
N LEU A 132 -13.69 -22.97 8.67
CA LEU A 132 -12.71 -21.93 8.38
C LEU A 132 -12.73 -21.51 6.91
N SER A 133 -12.56 -20.21 6.66
CA SER A 133 -12.34 -19.62 5.34
C SER A 133 -10.88 -19.25 5.15
N THR A 134 -10.34 -19.46 3.94
CA THR A 134 -9.03 -18.95 3.53
C THR A 134 -9.21 -17.74 2.62
N VAL A 135 -8.56 -16.63 2.97
CA VAL A 135 -8.60 -15.38 2.20
C VAL A 135 -7.22 -14.95 1.77
N LYS A 136 -7.14 -14.22 0.65
CA LYS A 136 -5.91 -13.64 0.14
C LYS A 136 -6.15 -12.21 -0.32
N ALA A 137 -5.20 -11.33 0.00
CA ALA A 137 -5.16 -10.02 -0.61
C ALA A 137 -3.77 -9.72 -1.13
N THR A 138 -3.73 -9.00 -2.24
CA THR A 138 -2.50 -8.51 -2.86
C THR A 138 -2.64 -7.02 -3.08
N VAL A 139 -1.76 -6.24 -2.44
CA VAL A 139 -1.61 -4.81 -2.71
C VAL A 139 -0.37 -4.62 -3.55
N SER A 140 -0.54 -4.07 -4.74
CA SER A 140 0.53 -3.68 -5.64
C SER A 140 0.71 -2.17 -5.60
N PHE A 141 1.94 -1.71 -5.77
CA PHE A 141 2.25 -0.30 -5.92
C PHE A 141 3.25 -0.06 -7.05
N SER A 142 3.19 1.13 -7.65
CA SER A 142 4.19 1.61 -8.61
C SER A 142 4.42 3.11 -8.48
N TRP A 143 5.65 3.54 -8.71
CA TRP A 143 6.07 4.92 -8.70
C TRP A 143 6.22 5.48 -10.12
N ASP A 144 5.63 6.66 -10.35
CA ASP A 144 5.96 7.57 -11.44
C ASP A 144 6.78 8.73 -10.85
N GLY A 145 8.05 8.83 -11.23
CA GLY A 145 9.06 9.62 -10.52
C GLY A 145 9.68 8.85 -9.35
N THR A 146 10.71 9.42 -8.73
CA THR A 146 11.37 8.84 -7.55
C THR A 146 11.08 9.72 -6.33
N PRO A 147 10.72 9.16 -5.16
CA PRO A 147 10.62 9.94 -3.92
C PRO A 147 11.97 10.54 -3.50
N GLU A 148 11.95 11.58 -2.67
CA GLU A 148 13.15 12.13 -2.01
C GLU A 148 13.85 11.04 -1.19
N ASP A 149 15.17 10.82 -1.37
CA ASP A 149 15.91 9.62 -0.94
C ASP A 149 16.50 9.75 0.48
N TYR A 150 15.95 9.03 1.48
CA TYR A 150 16.55 9.00 2.83
C TYR A 150 16.70 7.60 3.47
N GLY A 151 16.44 6.51 2.75
CA GLY A 151 16.77 5.16 3.23
C GLY A 151 15.78 4.06 2.84
N ASN A 152 15.32 3.30 3.83
CA ASN A 152 14.47 2.13 3.61
C ASN A 152 13.00 2.53 3.53
N ASP A 153 12.26 1.84 2.69
CA ASP A 153 10.81 1.86 2.69
C ASP A 153 10.27 0.81 3.67
N ALA A 154 8.98 0.91 3.97
CA ALA A 154 8.25 -0.13 4.66
C ALA A 154 6.84 -0.27 4.12
N PHE A 155 6.32 -1.47 4.21
CA PHE A 155 4.95 -1.78 3.85
C PHE A 155 4.30 -2.62 4.94
N ALA A 156 3.04 -2.32 5.22
CA ALA A 156 2.18 -3.07 6.10
C ALA A 156 0.84 -3.33 5.45
N MET A 157 0.24 -4.46 5.77
CA MET A 157 -1.13 -4.78 5.43
C MET A 157 -1.81 -5.48 6.59
N ALA A 158 -3.10 -5.25 6.74
CA ALA A 158 -3.94 -5.84 7.76
C ALA A 158 -5.30 -6.17 7.16
N TYR A 159 -5.90 -7.23 7.68
CA TYR A 159 -7.27 -7.58 7.37
C TYR A 159 -8.23 -7.10 8.44
N GLU A 160 -9.46 -6.92 7.98
CA GLU A 160 -10.60 -6.60 8.81
C GLU A 160 -11.78 -7.43 8.29
N ALA A 161 -12.39 -8.23 9.16
CA ALA A 161 -13.57 -9.02 8.86
C ALA A 161 -14.75 -8.43 9.65
N ASP A 162 -15.97 -8.82 9.30
CA ASP A 162 -17.15 -8.40 10.06
C ASP A 162 -17.12 -8.89 11.51
N ASN A 163 -18.03 -8.36 12.33
CA ASN A 163 -18.05 -8.59 13.77
C ASN A 163 -18.32 -10.05 14.18
N ASN A 164 -18.72 -10.92 13.25
CA ASN A 164 -19.02 -12.32 13.50
C ASN A 164 -17.85 -13.24 13.13
N HIS A 165 -16.76 -12.70 12.60
CA HIS A 165 -15.64 -13.48 12.08
C HIS A 165 -14.32 -13.08 12.73
N ILE A 166 -13.53 -14.08 13.12
CA ILE A 166 -12.25 -13.91 13.81
C ILE A 166 -11.13 -14.42 12.91
N PHE A 167 -10.15 -13.56 12.62
CA PHE A 167 -8.90 -14.02 11.99
C PHE A 167 -8.13 -14.91 12.96
N LYS A 168 -7.90 -16.15 12.55
CA LYS A 168 -7.19 -17.15 13.33
C LYS A 168 -5.68 -17.04 13.15
N GLU A 169 -5.23 -16.87 11.91
CA GLU A 169 -3.81 -16.80 11.59
C GLU A 169 -3.53 -16.09 10.27
N VAL A 170 -2.27 -15.68 10.13
CA VAL A 170 -1.66 -15.33 8.84
C VAL A 170 -0.85 -16.53 8.37
N SER A 171 -1.40 -17.28 7.40
CA SER A 171 -0.79 -18.51 6.91
C SER A 171 0.42 -18.24 6.02
N SER A 172 0.36 -17.19 5.20
CA SER A 172 1.51 -16.74 4.42
C SER A 172 1.54 -15.25 4.15
N VAL A 173 2.74 -14.71 4.05
CA VAL A 173 3.01 -13.35 3.56
C VAL A 173 4.11 -13.42 2.53
N THR A 174 3.93 -12.75 1.41
CA THR A 174 4.92 -12.66 0.34
C THR A 174 5.02 -11.22 -0.15
N SER A 175 6.23 -10.78 -0.48
CA SER A 175 6.45 -9.56 -1.25
C SER A 175 7.33 -9.84 -2.45
N SER A 176 7.07 -9.11 -3.52
CA SER A 176 7.92 -9.06 -4.71
C SER A 176 8.15 -7.59 -5.04
N LEU A 177 9.41 -7.17 -4.97
CA LEU A 177 9.85 -5.80 -5.18
C LEU A 177 10.73 -5.75 -6.43
N LYS A 178 10.46 -4.81 -7.32
CA LYS A 178 11.20 -4.62 -8.56
C LYS A 178 12.01 -3.33 -8.49
N TYR A 179 13.31 -3.49 -8.68
CA TYR A 179 14.30 -2.43 -8.72
C TYR A 179 14.82 -2.28 -10.15
N LYS A 180 15.06 -1.05 -10.58
CA LYS A 180 15.60 -0.76 -11.91
C LYS A 180 16.86 0.08 -11.80
N GLU A 181 17.90 -0.32 -12.53
CA GLU A 181 19.18 0.37 -12.52
C GLU A 181 19.13 1.72 -13.22
N PHE A 182 19.88 2.67 -12.69
CA PHE A 182 19.92 4.03 -13.22
C PHE A 182 20.49 4.08 -14.65
N LYS A 183 21.54 3.31 -14.97
CA LYS A 183 22.14 3.34 -16.31
C LYS A 183 21.67 2.24 -17.27
N SER A 184 20.95 1.21 -16.79
CA SER A 184 20.43 0.14 -17.62
C SER A 184 18.92 0.05 -17.52
N TYR A 185 18.20 0.38 -18.60
CA TYR A 185 16.75 0.29 -18.61
C TYR A 185 16.24 -1.16 -18.69
N LYS A 186 17.10 -2.11 -19.08
CA LYS A 186 16.76 -3.53 -19.24
C LYS A 186 17.04 -4.35 -17.98
N SER A 187 17.96 -3.92 -17.11
CA SER A 187 18.24 -4.63 -15.86
C SER A 187 17.19 -4.30 -14.80
N VAL A 188 16.26 -5.24 -14.61
CA VAL A 188 15.30 -5.24 -13.51
C VAL A 188 15.70 -6.32 -12.52
N LYS A 189 16.01 -5.92 -11.30
CA LYS A 189 16.25 -6.84 -10.19
C LYS A 189 14.97 -7.08 -9.42
N VAL A 190 14.68 -8.33 -9.12
CA VAL A 190 13.53 -8.73 -8.32
C VAL A 190 14.03 -9.19 -6.96
N TRP A 191 13.50 -8.59 -5.90
CA TRP A 191 13.71 -9.04 -4.53
C TRP A 191 12.41 -9.63 -4.01
N THR A 192 12.47 -10.81 -3.43
CA THR A 192 11.32 -11.47 -2.83
C THR A 192 11.58 -11.77 -1.37
N LYS A 193 10.56 -11.62 -0.54
CA LYS A 193 10.60 -12.01 0.87
C LYS A 193 9.28 -12.68 1.24
N SER A 194 9.36 -13.77 1.99
CA SER A 194 8.19 -14.50 2.46
C SER A 194 8.29 -14.82 3.96
N ALA A 195 7.14 -15.05 4.57
CA ALA A 195 6.99 -15.58 5.93
C ALA A 195 5.75 -16.48 5.96
N ILE A 196 5.78 -17.55 6.76
CA ILE A 196 4.69 -18.53 6.90
C ILE A 196 4.35 -18.73 8.38
N ASN A 197 3.13 -19.24 8.64
CA ASN A 197 2.67 -19.74 9.94
C ASN A 197 2.91 -18.74 11.10
N LYS A 198 2.47 -17.50 10.91
CA LYS A 198 2.50 -16.49 11.98
C LYS A 198 1.19 -16.58 12.77
N GLY A 199 1.22 -17.37 13.85
CA GLY A 199 0.07 -17.60 14.76
C GLY A 199 0.51 -17.86 16.22
N ASN A 200 -0.39 -17.56 17.16
CA ASN A 200 -0.26 -17.49 18.64
C ASN A 200 0.27 -16.20 19.30
N GLN A 201 0.24 -15.06 18.63
CA GLN A 201 0.31 -13.76 19.34
C GLN A 201 -0.93 -12.94 19.00
N ASP A 202 -1.41 -12.16 19.96
CA ASP A 202 -2.60 -11.29 19.94
C ASP A 202 -2.58 -10.15 18.88
N VAL A 203 -2.13 -10.46 17.67
CA VAL A 203 -1.92 -9.57 16.52
C VAL A 203 -2.67 -10.19 15.34
N ILE A 204 -3.96 -9.89 15.30
CA ILE A 204 -4.97 -10.40 14.38
C ILE A 204 -4.66 -9.89 12.95
N GLY A 205 -4.45 -10.83 12.01
CA GLY A 205 -4.59 -10.61 10.56
C GLY A 205 -3.68 -9.57 9.90
N SER A 206 -2.52 -9.22 10.46
CA SER A 206 -1.67 -8.15 9.93
C SER A 206 -0.20 -8.52 9.84
N TYR A 207 0.49 -7.88 8.90
CA TYR A 207 1.91 -8.11 8.69
C TYR A 207 2.58 -6.95 7.95
N GLY A 208 3.87 -6.74 8.20
CA GLY A 208 4.67 -5.76 7.46
C GLY A 208 6.16 -5.93 7.69
N TRP A 209 6.95 -5.39 6.78
CA TRP A 209 8.39 -5.27 6.94
C TRP A 209 8.95 -4.08 6.17
N SER A 210 10.14 -3.67 6.57
CA SER A 210 10.97 -2.73 5.83
C SER A 210 11.79 -3.41 4.74
N PHE A 211 12.09 -2.65 3.69
CA PHE A 211 12.89 -3.04 2.54
C PHE A 211 13.68 -1.82 2.03
N PRO A 212 14.84 -2.01 1.40
CA PRO A 212 15.62 -0.89 0.89
C PRO A 212 14.89 -0.15 -0.23
N LEU A 213 14.95 1.19 -0.29
CA LEU A 213 14.55 1.93 -1.50
C LEU A 213 15.54 1.66 -2.64
N LYS A 214 16.82 1.46 -2.29
CA LYS A 214 17.96 1.35 -3.21
C LYS A 214 18.81 0.14 -2.89
N ILE A 215 19.14 -0.64 -3.92
CA ILE A 215 20.00 -1.83 -3.82
C ILE A 215 21.20 -1.74 -4.77
N LYS A 216 22.23 -2.55 -4.54
CA LYS A 216 23.35 -2.69 -5.47
C LYS A 216 22.88 -3.38 -6.76
N GLY A 217 22.94 -2.67 -7.88
CA GLY A 217 22.77 -3.25 -9.21
C GLY A 217 24.05 -3.90 -9.73
N ASP A 218 24.02 -4.34 -10.97
CA ASP A 218 25.12 -4.98 -11.70
C ASP A 218 26.21 -3.95 -12.04
N GLN A 219 25.80 -2.76 -12.50
CA GLN A 219 26.73 -1.67 -12.81
C GLN A 219 26.53 -0.44 -11.93
N TYR A 220 25.29 -0.17 -11.52
CA TYR A 220 24.93 1.02 -10.74
C TYR A 220 23.90 0.69 -9.67
N TYR A 221 23.57 1.63 -8.80
CA TYR A 221 22.45 1.45 -7.89
C TYR A 221 21.12 1.26 -8.65
N ALA A 222 20.28 0.36 -8.14
CA ALA A 222 18.93 0.10 -8.62
C ALA A 222 17.91 0.63 -7.62
N TYR A 223 16.92 1.36 -8.12
CA TYR A 223 15.89 2.01 -7.31
C TYR A 223 14.57 1.26 -7.43
N LEU A 224 13.87 1.14 -6.30
CA LEU A 224 12.53 0.56 -6.25
C LEU A 224 11.57 1.41 -7.07
N TYR A 225 10.85 0.78 -7.99
CA TYR A 225 9.84 1.47 -8.80
C TYR A 225 8.49 0.78 -8.80
N LYS A 226 8.43 -0.49 -8.40
CA LYS A 226 7.20 -1.28 -8.33
C LYS A 226 7.34 -2.36 -7.28
N GLY A 227 6.24 -2.71 -6.63
CA GLY A 227 6.21 -3.86 -5.74
C GLY A 227 4.80 -4.42 -5.56
N SER A 228 4.72 -5.60 -4.96
CA SER A 228 3.47 -6.22 -4.54
C SER A 228 3.66 -6.92 -3.21
N PHE A 229 2.66 -6.85 -2.36
CA PHE A 229 2.57 -7.52 -1.07
C PHE A 229 1.31 -8.35 -1.03
N SER A 230 1.45 -9.65 -0.78
CA SER A 230 0.32 -10.54 -0.61
C SER A 230 0.33 -11.16 0.78
N ILE A 231 -0.82 -11.17 1.44
CA ILE A 231 -1.05 -11.95 2.64
C ILE A 231 -2.10 -13.01 2.29
N THR A 232 -2.00 -14.17 2.92
CA THR A 232 -3.06 -15.17 2.99
C THR A 232 -3.40 -15.35 4.47
N GLY A 233 -4.68 -15.23 4.81
CA GLY A 233 -5.19 -15.34 6.17
C GLY A 233 -6.24 -16.44 6.30
N VAL A 234 -6.39 -16.97 7.50
CA VAL A 234 -7.43 -17.93 7.87
C VAL A 234 -8.41 -17.26 8.82
N VAL A 235 -9.70 -17.38 8.54
CA VAL A 235 -10.79 -16.70 9.24
C VAL A 235 -11.82 -17.74 9.69
N SER A 236 -12.40 -17.57 10.87
CA SER A 236 -13.55 -18.39 11.27
C SER A 236 -14.75 -18.14 10.37
N GLY A 237 -15.65 -19.12 10.30
CA GLY A 237 -16.92 -19.02 9.59
C GLY A 237 -16.78 -19.03 8.07
N LYS A 238 -17.93 -18.97 7.39
CA LYS A 238 -18.02 -18.81 5.94
C LYS A 238 -18.06 -17.32 5.63
N LEU A 239 -16.90 -16.77 5.29
CA LEU A 239 -16.74 -15.35 5.05
C LEU A 239 -17.37 -14.96 3.71
N LYS A 240 -18.08 -13.83 3.67
CA LYS A 240 -18.63 -13.26 2.43
C LYS A 240 -17.80 -12.09 1.93
N TYR A 241 -17.29 -11.28 2.86
CA TYR A 241 -16.51 -10.09 2.55
C TYR A 241 -15.43 -9.86 3.61
N PHE A 242 -14.37 -9.18 3.22
CA PHE A 242 -13.33 -8.70 4.13
C PHE A 242 -12.70 -7.42 3.59
N ASN A 243 -12.22 -6.61 4.51
CA ASN A 243 -11.57 -5.35 4.24
C ASN A 243 -10.05 -5.55 4.32
N VAL A 244 -9.35 -4.77 3.50
CA VAL A 244 -7.90 -4.72 3.51
C VAL A 244 -7.47 -3.31 3.84
N ARG A 245 -6.58 -3.21 4.81
CA ARG A 245 -5.87 -1.99 5.14
C ARG A 245 -4.43 -2.12 4.75
N TYR A 246 -3.85 -1.06 4.20
CA TYR A 246 -2.46 -1.09 3.79
C TYR A 246 -1.79 0.25 4.02
N LEU A 247 -0.49 0.21 4.26
CA LEU A 247 0.33 1.38 4.44
C LEU A 247 1.67 1.13 3.78
N TYR A 248 1.98 1.92 2.77
CA TYR A 248 3.36 2.08 2.31
C TYR A 248 3.95 3.30 3.01
N SER A 249 5.23 3.27 3.33
CA SER A 249 5.90 4.42 3.93
C SER A 249 7.34 4.52 3.48
N HIS A 250 7.78 5.76 3.27
CA HIS A 250 9.17 6.08 2.95
C HIS A 250 9.86 6.62 4.21
N LYS A 251 11.04 6.12 4.57
CA LYS A 251 11.83 6.69 5.67
C LYS A 251 12.18 8.13 5.34
N SER A 252 11.86 9.07 6.22
CA SER A 252 12.01 10.51 5.98
C SER A 252 13.15 11.14 6.80
N SER A 253 14.05 10.33 7.35
CA SER A 253 15.18 10.79 8.18
C SER A 253 16.25 9.73 8.26
N ILE A 254 17.53 10.12 8.27
CA ILE A 254 18.69 9.21 8.35
C ILE A 254 18.74 8.42 9.67
N VAL A 255 18.12 8.93 10.74
CA VAL A 255 18.20 8.33 12.09
C VAL A 255 17.65 6.89 12.12
N PRO A 256 18.37 5.91 12.71
CA PRO A 256 17.89 4.55 12.86
C PRO A 256 16.63 4.53 13.70
N THR A 257 15.50 4.17 13.09
CA THR A 257 14.21 4.08 13.77
C THR A 257 13.50 2.84 13.26
N GLY A 258 12.85 2.12 14.20
CA GLY A 258 12.07 0.93 13.86
C GLY A 258 10.77 1.30 13.17
N PHE A 259 10.37 0.50 12.21
CA PHE A 259 9.01 0.52 11.69
C PHE A 259 8.08 -0.12 12.72
N GLY A 260 7.15 0.66 13.27
CA GLY A 260 6.10 0.15 14.15
C GLY A 260 4.75 0.42 13.55
N ILE A 261 3.94 -0.64 13.45
CA ILE A 261 2.53 -0.55 13.11
C ILE A 261 1.76 -0.64 14.43
N SER A 262 0.92 0.35 14.73
CA SER A 262 -0.11 0.19 15.76
C SER A 262 -1.43 -0.14 15.11
N ILE A 263 -2.08 -1.18 15.64
CA ILE A 263 -3.38 -1.66 15.22
C ILE A 263 -4.34 -1.47 16.37
N SER A 264 -5.28 -0.53 16.23
CA SER A 264 -6.37 -0.35 17.20
C SER A 264 -7.31 -1.54 17.12
N ARG A 265 -7.57 -2.17 18.28
CA ARG A 265 -8.36 -3.39 18.42
C ARG A 265 -9.85 -3.05 18.55
N GLY A 266 -10.64 -3.42 17.55
CA GLY A 266 -12.03 -3.83 17.76
C GLY A 266 -12.13 -5.32 17.40
N MET A 267 -13.18 -6.03 17.83
CA MET A 267 -13.42 -7.44 17.42
C MET A 267 -13.44 -7.63 15.89
N SER A 268 -13.45 -6.54 15.12
CA SER A 268 -13.91 -6.45 13.74
C SER A 268 -13.23 -5.33 12.96
N SER A 269 -12.16 -4.71 13.49
CA SER A 269 -11.46 -3.61 12.82
C SER A 269 -9.98 -3.59 13.16
N ALA A 270 -9.13 -3.43 12.14
CA ALA A 270 -7.70 -3.19 12.29
C ALA A 270 -7.39 -1.71 11.98
N GLY A 271 -6.49 -1.05 12.70
CA GLY A 271 -5.86 0.20 12.26
C GLY A 271 -4.46 -0.07 11.72
N ILE A 272 -3.90 0.74 10.82
CA ILE A 272 -2.46 0.68 10.52
C ILE A 272 -1.90 2.08 10.69
N ILE A 273 -1.14 2.31 11.76
CA ILE A 273 -0.57 3.63 12.05
C ILE A 273 0.94 3.52 12.22
N LEU A 274 1.68 4.42 11.57
CA LEU A 274 3.09 4.66 11.84
C LEU A 274 3.29 5.10 13.30
N THR A 275 4.11 4.38 14.08
CA THR A 275 4.43 4.81 15.44
C THR A 275 5.12 6.18 15.44
N LYS A 276 4.92 6.98 16.50
CA LYS A 276 5.52 8.33 16.64
C LYS A 276 7.04 8.36 16.49
N LYS A 277 7.73 7.24 16.76
CA LYS A 277 9.19 7.10 16.65
C LYS A 277 9.66 6.71 15.24
N SER A 278 8.78 6.30 14.34
CA SER A 278 9.15 5.66 13.08
C SER A 278 9.82 6.58 12.07
N ARG A 279 9.78 7.93 12.18
CA ARG A 279 10.39 8.88 11.21
C ARG A 279 10.16 8.49 9.73
N HIS A 280 8.95 8.06 9.42
CA HIS A 280 8.52 7.68 8.08
C HIS A 280 7.39 8.61 7.59
N LYS A 281 7.31 8.82 6.28
CA LYS A 281 6.18 9.44 5.58
C LYS A 281 5.30 8.34 4.99
N GLY A 282 4.07 8.23 5.48
CA GLY A 282 3.09 7.22 5.05
C GLY A 282 2.27 7.63 3.83
N TYR A 283 1.81 6.62 3.08
CA TYR A 283 0.93 6.73 1.93
C TYR A 283 -0.19 5.67 2.06
N PRO A 284 -1.48 6.04 1.90
CA PRO A 284 -2.02 7.36 1.54
C PRO A 284 -1.85 8.45 2.60
N GLU A 285 -1.84 8.08 3.87
CA GLU A 285 -1.60 8.99 4.99
C GLU A 285 -0.89 8.23 6.13
N LYS A 286 -0.80 8.82 7.33
CA LYS A 286 -0.27 8.13 8.53
C LYS A 286 -1.12 6.92 8.96
N HIS A 287 -2.34 6.78 8.44
CA HIS A 287 -3.36 5.81 8.87
C HIS A 287 -3.62 4.67 7.87
N GLY A 288 -2.88 4.64 6.75
CA GLY A 288 -3.07 3.64 5.70
C GLY A 288 -4.35 3.84 4.90
N GLY A 289 -4.44 3.19 3.74
CA GLY A 289 -5.66 3.11 2.94
C GLY A 289 -6.58 2.03 3.50
N VAL A 290 -7.88 2.22 3.37
CA VAL A 290 -8.90 1.21 3.70
C VAL A 290 -9.68 0.92 2.44
N VAL A 291 -9.85 -0.35 2.14
CA VAL A 291 -10.67 -0.79 1.02
C VAL A 291 -11.72 -1.76 1.53
N THR A 292 -12.94 -1.25 1.70
CA THR A 292 -14.10 -2.04 2.09
C THR A 292 -14.59 -2.86 0.90
N CYS A 293 -14.99 -4.12 1.11
CA CYS A 293 -15.67 -4.90 0.07
C CYS A 293 -17.03 -5.41 0.56
N SER A 294 -17.96 -5.50 -0.37
CA SER A 294 -19.27 -6.16 -0.28
C SER A 294 -19.28 -7.44 -1.10
#